data_AF-A0A7K1SMP3-F1
#
_entry.id   AF-A0A7K1SMP3-F1
#
_cell.length_a   1.000
_cell.length_b   1.000
_cell.length_c   1.000
_cell.angle_alpha   90.00
_cell.angle_beta   90.00
_cell.angle_gamma   90.00
#
_symmetry.space_group_name_H-M   'P 1'
#
loop_
_entity.id
_entity.type
_entity.pdbx_description
1 polymer ?
#
loop_
_entity_poly.entity_id
_entity_poly.type
_entity_poly.pdbx_seq_one_letter_code
_entity_poly.pdbx_strand_id
1 'polypeptide(L)'
;MKTIALINWLLLVIYGLFLSYAALTIDQSGGDAAGRGIARAYLLFGFILLALLIGVNCLPFLLSRQVVLVSLAFLICACISQLLNQLTTQQARKQDAERRNGRYYFHDSARRELAQAIVDRDFKRFQAGLQKPIPQLNESGEEHLTLLDFATIEGAFSSPQDWVIPFLTELLAKGATFNNANSHHLPMYSEVSGSFSPTLLEWFLKNGADPNEKVHQNKSKPLLLTVLEDETERLTKLKLLLDYGANPNSVYPATLSDSLAGNSALLTATRLEAWDVCQLLLTKGADPNLEGPHHVRVIDLVRRRAELYTQQGTPPATFTTFAEILQSKTDKPDKNNPK
;
A
#
# COMPACT_ATOMS: atom_id res chain seq x y z
N MET A 1 17.97 0.16 55.68
CA MET A 1 17.68 -1.29 55.78
C MET A 1 16.21 -1.63 55.84
N LYS A 2 15.44 -1.05 56.77
CA LYS A 2 13.98 -1.24 56.85
C LYS A 2 13.25 -0.69 55.62
N THR A 3 13.70 0.46 55.10
CA THR A 3 13.20 1.09 53.88
C THR A 3 13.32 0.21 52.63
N ILE A 4 14.50 -0.34 52.34
CA ILE A 4 14.70 -1.26 51.19
C ILE A 4 13.82 -2.51 51.31
N ALA A 5 13.70 -3.08 52.51
CA ALA A 5 12.85 -4.25 52.72
C ALA A 5 11.36 -3.94 52.45
N LEU A 6 10.88 -2.77 52.89
CA LEU A 6 9.52 -2.31 52.61
C LEU A 6 9.29 -2.09 51.11
N ILE A 7 10.25 -1.47 50.41
CA ILE A 7 10.19 -1.28 48.96
C ILE A 7 10.16 -2.63 48.23
N ASN A 8 11.02 -3.59 48.60
CA ASN A 8 11.03 -4.92 48.00
C ASN A 8 9.69 -5.63 48.17
N TRP A 9 9.08 -5.57 49.36
CA TRP A 9 7.75 -6.16 49.59
C TRP A 9 6.68 -5.51 48.71
N LEU A 10 6.69 -4.19 48.57
CA LEU A 10 5.79 -3.48 47.66
C LEU A 10 5.98 -3.93 46.21
N LEU A 11 7.23 -4.00 45.73
CA LEU A 11 7.55 -4.41 44.36
C LEU A 11 7.20 -5.89 44.10
N LEU A 12 7.38 -6.78 45.08
CA LEU A 12 6.95 -8.19 45.00
C LEU A 12 5.44 -8.31 44.87
N VAL A 13 4.68 -7.51 45.62
CA VAL A 13 3.22 -7.47 45.50
C VAL A 13 2.81 -6.96 44.11
N ILE A 14 3.41 -5.88 43.62
CA ILE A 14 3.14 -5.35 42.27
C ILE A 14 3.45 -6.41 41.20
N TYR A 15 4.60 -7.09 41.30
CA TYR A 15 4.99 -8.14 40.37
C TYR A 15 4.02 -9.34 40.42
N GLY A 16 3.60 -9.76 41.61
CA GLY A 16 2.60 -10.82 41.79
C GLY A 16 1.23 -10.45 41.22
N LEU A 17 0.78 -9.20 41.41
CA LEU A 17 -0.46 -8.69 40.81
C LEU A 17 -0.39 -8.68 39.28
N PHE A 18 0.75 -8.28 38.70
CA PHE A 18 0.97 -8.32 37.26
C PHE A 18 0.89 -9.74 36.71
N LEU A 19 1.58 -10.71 37.33
CA LEU A 19 1.52 -12.12 36.91
C LEU A 19 0.10 -12.69 37.03
N SER A 20 -0.64 -12.29 38.06
CA SER A 20 -2.03 -12.71 38.27
C SER A 20 -2.96 -12.12 37.20
N TYR A 21 -2.81 -10.83 36.88
CA TYR A 21 -3.54 -10.20 35.78
C TYR A 21 -3.24 -10.89 34.45
N ALA A 22 -1.95 -11.11 34.13
CA ALA A 22 -1.54 -11.81 32.92
C ALA A 22 -2.10 -13.23 32.83
N ALA A 23 -2.19 -13.95 33.95
CA ALA A 23 -2.81 -15.27 34.01
C ALA A 23 -4.32 -15.25 33.73
N LEU A 24 -5.03 -14.22 34.19
CA LEU A 24 -6.47 -14.05 33.95
C LEU A 24 -6.78 -13.64 32.50
N THR A 25 -5.88 -12.88 31.86
CA THR A 25 -6.09 -12.37 30.50
C THR A 25 -5.44 -13.23 29.41
N ILE A 26 -4.74 -14.31 29.76
CA ILE A 26 -3.94 -15.08 28.80
C ILE A 26 -4.76 -15.62 27.62
N ASP A 27 -5.98 -16.06 27.90
CA ASP A 27 -6.87 -16.63 26.89
C ASP A 27 -7.64 -15.56 26.10
N GLN A 28 -7.62 -14.29 26.52
CA GLN A 28 -8.25 -13.16 25.81
C GLN A 28 -7.35 -12.56 24.72
N SER A 29 -6.06 -12.94 24.66
CA SER A 29 -5.04 -12.28 23.84
C SER A 29 -5.18 -12.48 22.31
N GLY A 30 -6.11 -13.33 21.87
CA GLY A 30 -6.42 -13.56 20.45
C GLY A 30 -5.29 -14.21 19.63
N GLY A 31 -4.22 -14.68 20.28
CA GLY A 31 -3.11 -15.38 19.61
C GLY A 31 -3.42 -16.86 19.38
N ASP A 32 -2.78 -17.47 18.38
CA ASP A 32 -2.93 -18.89 18.04
C ASP A 32 -2.54 -19.83 19.20
N ALA A 33 -2.96 -21.10 19.11
CA ALA A 33 -2.76 -22.09 20.18
C ALA A 33 -1.29 -22.23 20.63
N ALA A 34 -0.34 -22.12 19.69
CA ALA A 34 1.09 -22.14 19.97
C ALA A 34 1.54 -20.92 20.80
N GLY A 35 1.04 -19.72 20.47
CA GLY A 35 1.33 -18.49 21.21
C GLY A 35 0.80 -18.54 22.64
N ARG A 36 -0.38 -19.12 22.85
CA ARG A 36 -0.94 -19.32 24.20
C ARG A 36 -0.12 -20.32 25.03
N GLY A 37 0.39 -21.38 24.41
CA GLY A 37 1.26 -22.36 25.07
C GLY A 37 2.56 -21.74 25.60
N ILE A 38 3.21 -20.92 24.78
CA ILE A 38 4.43 -20.20 25.16
C ILE A 38 4.16 -19.17 26.27
N ALA A 39 3.05 -18.43 26.18
CA ALA A 39 2.67 -17.47 27.21
C ALA A 39 2.44 -18.14 28.58
N ARG A 40 1.85 -19.34 28.61
CA ARG A 40 1.65 -20.11 29.85
C ARG A 40 2.98 -20.56 30.46
N ALA A 41 3.94 -20.95 29.62
CA ALA A 41 5.29 -21.32 30.08
C ALA A 41 6.02 -20.13 30.72
N TYR A 42 5.95 -18.93 30.10
CA TYR A 42 6.52 -17.72 30.68
C TYR A 42 5.85 -17.31 32.00
N LEU A 43 4.52 -17.46 32.12
CA LEU A 43 3.84 -17.19 33.38
C LEU A 43 4.28 -18.13 34.49
N LEU A 44 4.38 -19.43 34.20
CA LEU A 44 4.89 -20.41 35.17
C LEU A 44 6.30 -20.04 35.64
N PHE A 45 7.18 -19.69 34.71
CA PHE A 45 8.53 -19.23 35.03
C PHE A 45 8.51 -17.94 35.88
N GLY A 46 7.62 -16.99 35.57
CA GLY A 46 7.42 -15.77 36.35
C GLY A 46 7.01 -16.05 37.80
N PHE A 47 6.10 -16.99 38.04
CA PHE A 47 5.71 -17.39 39.40
C PHE A 47 6.83 -18.10 40.16
N ILE A 48 7.62 -18.94 39.48
CA ILE A 48 8.82 -19.56 40.07
C ILE A 48 9.83 -18.48 40.48
N LEU A 49 10.07 -17.49 39.61
CA LEU A 49 10.96 -16.38 39.89
C LEU A 49 10.44 -15.51 41.05
N LEU A 50 9.14 -15.25 41.12
CA LEU A 50 8.50 -14.56 42.24
C LEU A 50 8.75 -15.30 43.57
N ALA A 51 8.53 -16.62 43.61
CA ALA A 51 8.77 -17.43 44.81
C ALA A 51 10.24 -17.41 45.24
N LEU A 52 11.17 -17.48 44.28
CA LEU A 52 12.61 -17.40 44.54
C LEU A 52 13.00 -16.03 45.10
N LEU A 53 12.49 -14.94 44.54
CA LEU A 53 12.76 -13.58 45.02
C LEU A 53 12.18 -13.33 46.42
N ILE A 54 10.99 -13.88 46.74
CA ILE A 54 10.45 -13.87 48.10
C ILE A 54 11.41 -14.59 49.05
N GLY A 55 11.85 -15.80 48.70
CA GLY A 55 12.80 -16.58 49.50
C GLY A 55 14.11 -15.83 49.77
N VAL A 56 14.70 -15.23 48.73
CA VAL A 56 15.94 -14.44 48.87
C VAL A 56 15.73 -13.18 49.70
N ASN A 57 14.58 -12.51 49.59
CA ASN A 57 14.25 -11.30 50.35
C ASN A 57 14.08 -11.55 51.87
N CYS A 58 13.71 -12.78 52.26
CA CYS A 58 13.60 -13.21 53.65
C CYS A 58 14.95 -13.42 54.35
N LEU A 59 16.05 -13.51 53.60
CA LEU A 59 17.38 -13.67 54.18
C LEU A 59 17.82 -12.42 54.97
N PRO A 60 18.59 -12.58 56.06
CA PRO A 60 19.01 -11.46 56.90
C PRO A 60 20.17 -10.64 56.31
N PHE A 61 20.68 -10.97 55.11
CA PHE A 61 21.89 -10.39 54.53
C PHE A 61 21.62 -9.11 53.73
N LEU A 62 22.53 -8.14 53.82
CA LEU A 62 22.49 -6.87 53.06
C LEU A 62 22.46 -7.07 51.55
N LEU A 63 23.36 -7.91 51.03
CA LEU A 63 23.48 -8.20 49.60
C LEU A 63 22.21 -8.84 49.03
N SER A 64 21.54 -9.72 49.80
CA SER A 64 20.30 -10.38 49.35
C SER A 64 19.20 -9.36 49.01
N ARG A 65 19.05 -8.31 49.83
CA ARG A 65 18.04 -7.26 49.63
C ARG A 65 18.36 -6.34 48.46
N GLN A 66 19.64 -6.04 48.24
CA GLN A 66 20.08 -5.23 47.10
C GLN A 66 19.89 -5.98 45.77
N VAL A 67 20.23 -7.26 45.73
CA VAL A 67 20.02 -8.12 44.54
C VAL A 67 18.53 -8.22 44.21
N VAL A 68 17.68 -8.44 45.22
CA VAL A 68 16.22 -8.47 45.01
C VAL A 68 15.70 -7.13 44.48
N LEU A 69 16.16 -6.00 45.03
CA LEU A 69 15.74 -4.67 44.58
C LEU A 69 16.09 -4.42 43.11
N VAL A 70 17.33 -4.72 42.70
CA VAL A 70 17.79 -4.53 41.31
C VAL A 70 17.05 -5.46 40.35
N SER A 71 16.88 -6.73 40.72
CA SER A 71 16.13 -7.70 39.92
C SER A 71 14.67 -7.29 39.76
N LEU A 72 14.01 -6.83 40.83
CA LEU A 72 12.62 -6.37 40.77
C LEU A 72 12.48 -5.07 39.97
N ALA A 73 13.42 -4.14 40.08
CA ALA A 73 13.41 -2.93 39.27
C ALA A 73 13.47 -3.27 37.77
N PHE A 74 14.35 -4.19 37.37
CA PHE A 74 14.42 -4.67 35.99
C PHE A 74 13.12 -5.35 35.55
N LEU A 75 12.59 -6.26 36.36
CA LEU A 75 11.35 -7.00 36.05
C LEU A 75 10.15 -6.06 35.93
N ILE A 76 10.02 -5.07 36.83
CA ILE A 76 8.91 -4.11 36.79
C ILE A 76 9.03 -3.20 35.58
N CYS A 77 10.23 -2.71 35.24
CA CYS A 77 10.44 -1.98 33.99
C CYS A 77 10.04 -2.82 32.76
N ALA A 78 10.40 -4.10 32.73
CA ALA A 78 10.00 -5.01 31.66
C ALA A 78 8.47 -5.22 31.62
N CYS A 79 7.81 -5.39 32.77
CA CYS A 79 6.35 -5.53 32.85
C CYS A 79 5.62 -4.27 32.39
N ILE A 80 6.09 -3.08 32.79
CA ILE A 80 5.52 -1.79 32.36
C ILE A 80 5.68 -1.64 30.84
N SER A 81 6.87 -1.92 30.30
CA SER A 81 7.12 -1.89 28.86
C SER A 81 6.19 -2.84 28.10
N GLN A 82 6.01 -4.07 28.60
CA GLN A 82 5.10 -5.05 28.00
C GLN A 82 3.64 -4.59 28.06
N LEU A 83 3.19 -4.01 29.18
CA LEU A 83 1.83 -3.51 29.33
C LEU A 83 1.56 -2.34 28.38
N LEU A 84 2.49 -1.39 28.29
CA LEU A 84 2.38 -0.27 27.34
C LEU A 84 2.29 -0.78 25.91
N ASN A 85 3.13 -1.76 25.54
CA ASN A 85 3.11 -2.36 24.22
C ASN A 85 1.79 -3.12 23.95
N GLN A 86 1.22 -3.78 24.95
CA GLN A 86 -0.09 -4.44 24.81
C GLN A 86 -1.22 -3.43 24.61
N LEU A 87 -1.23 -2.33 25.36
CA LEU A 87 -2.24 -1.28 25.23
C LEU A 87 -2.16 -0.60 23.86
N THR A 88 -0.96 -0.25 23.39
CA THR A 88 -0.76 0.32 22.05
C THR A 88 -1.19 -0.66 20.96
N THR A 89 -0.85 -1.95 21.10
CA THR A 89 -1.25 -2.99 20.13
C THR A 89 -2.77 -3.19 20.12
N GLN A 90 -3.43 -3.19 21.27
CA GLN A 90 -4.90 -3.32 21.33
C GLN A 90 -5.60 -2.11 20.69
N GLN A 91 -5.11 -0.90 20.96
CA GLN A 91 -5.61 0.31 20.30
C GLN A 91 -5.42 0.25 18.79
N ALA A 92 -4.23 -0.14 18.33
CA ALA A 92 -3.95 -0.32 16.90
C ALA A 92 -4.88 -1.37 16.27
N ARG A 93 -5.06 -2.54 16.91
CA ARG A 93 -6.00 -3.58 16.42
C ARG A 93 -7.44 -3.09 16.33
N LYS A 94 -7.89 -2.31 17.31
CA LYS A 94 -9.25 -1.73 17.30
C LYS A 94 -9.39 -0.75 16.14
N GLN A 95 -8.41 0.14 15.96
CA GLN A 95 -8.41 1.09 14.87
C GLN A 95 -8.33 0.40 13.50
N ASP A 96 -7.51 -0.65 13.36
CA ASP A 96 -7.45 -1.47 12.15
C ASP A 96 -8.79 -2.13 11.85
N ALA A 97 -9.49 -2.64 12.86
CA ALA A 97 -10.83 -3.21 12.70
C ALA A 97 -11.85 -2.15 12.26
N GLU A 98 -11.76 -0.93 12.81
CA GLU A 98 -12.59 0.22 12.41
C GLU A 98 -12.25 0.74 11.00
N ARG A 99 -11.00 0.65 10.56
CA ARG A 99 -10.59 0.94 9.18
C ARG A 99 -11.18 -0.08 8.22
N ARG A 100 -11.01 -1.38 8.52
CA ARG A 100 -11.51 -2.47 7.68
C ARG A 100 -13.02 -2.45 7.45
N ASN A 101 -13.81 -1.98 8.41
CA ASN A 101 -15.27 -1.92 8.27
C ASN A 101 -15.80 -0.54 7.89
N GLY A 102 -14.92 0.40 7.54
CA GLY A 102 -15.30 1.75 7.14
C GLY A 102 -15.73 2.69 8.28
N ARG A 103 -15.82 2.22 9.54
CA ARG A 103 -16.23 3.06 10.68
C ARG A 103 -15.24 4.16 11.01
N TYR A 104 -13.96 3.94 10.74
CA TYR A 104 -12.94 4.97 10.89
C TYR A 104 -13.14 6.09 9.85
N TYR A 105 -13.53 5.76 8.62
CA TYR A 105 -13.64 6.72 7.52
C TYR A 105 -14.96 7.50 7.56
N PHE A 106 -16.07 6.86 7.92
CA PHE A 106 -17.41 7.44 7.81
C PHE A 106 -18.09 7.57 9.17
N HIS A 107 -18.50 8.80 9.52
CA HIS A 107 -19.16 9.09 10.80
C HIS A 107 -20.68 8.96 10.75
N ASP A 108 -21.31 9.08 9.58
CA ASP A 108 -22.75 8.86 9.41
C ASP A 108 -23.08 7.36 9.31
N SER A 109 -24.30 6.98 9.69
CA SER A 109 -24.71 5.57 9.69
C SER A 109 -24.92 5.01 8.29
N ALA A 110 -25.31 5.84 7.32
CA ALA A 110 -25.62 5.41 5.96
C ALA A 110 -24.37 4.91 5.22
N ARG A 111 -23.31 5.72 5.15
CA ARG A 111 -22.04 5.31 4.53
C ARG A 111 -21.38 4.16 5.29
N ARG A 112 -21.52 4.07 6.62
CA ARG A 112 -21.02 2.92 7.41
C ARG A 112 -21.72 1.61 7.07
N GLU A 113 -23.04 1.62 6.93
CA GLU A 113 -23.79 0.43 6.54
C GLU A 113 -23.40 -0.04 5.13
N LEU A 114 -23.20 0.89 4.20
CA LEU A 114 -22.75 0.60 2.84
C LEU A 114 -21.30 0.09 2.79
N ALA A 115 -20.38 0.73 3.53
CA ALA A 115 -18.99 0.29 3.65
C ALA A 115 -18.89 -1.13 4.24
N GLN A 116 -19.67 -1.42 5.29
CA GLN A 116 -19.75 -2.77 5.84
C GLN A 116 -20.30 -3.77 4.81
N ALA A 117 -21.32 -3.40 4.03
CA ALA A 117 -21.85 -4.28 2.99
C ALA A 117 -20.83 -4.56 1.85
N ILE A 118 -19.98 -3.59 1.51
CA ILE A 118 -18.86 -3.77 0.57
C ILE A 118 -17.86 -4.80 1.12
N VAL A 119 -17.46 -4.64 2.38
CA VAL A 119 -16.51 -5.54 3.07
C VAL A 119 -17.06 -6.96 3.18
N ASP A 120 -18.34 -7.08 3.52
CA ASP A 120 -19.07 -8.35 3.59
C ASP A 120 -19.33 -8.95 2.18
N ARG A 121 -19.05 -8.20 1.11
CA ARG A 121 -19.40 -8.50 -0.29
C ARG A 121 -20.89 -8.82 -0.48
N ASP A 122 -21.75 -8.25 0.37
CA ASP A 122 -23.19 -8.41 0.33
C ASP A 122 -23.84 -7.35 -0.55
N PHE A 123 -23.85 -7.63 -1.85
CA PHE A 123 -24.40 -6.71 -2.84
C PHE A 123 -25.91 -6.46 -2.64
N LYS A 124 -26.66 -7.43 -2.10
CA LYS A 124 -28.10 -7.26 -1.85
C LYS A 124 -28.33 -6.26 -0.72
N ARG A 125 -27.60 -6.39 0.39
CA ARG A 125 -27.64 -5.43 1.50
C ARG A 125 -27.19 -4.04 1.05
N PHE A 126 -26.16 -3.99 0.23
CA PHE A 126 -25.67 -2.74 -0.36
C PHE A 126 -26.76 -2.03 -1.19
N GLN A 127 -27.38 -2.73 -2.14
CA GLN A 127 -28.47 -2.17 -2.96
C GLN A 127 -29.66 -1.69 -2.10
N ALA A 128 -30.04 -2.43 -1.07
CA ALA A 128 -31.09 -2.02 -0.15
C ALA A 128 -30.74 -0.71 0.59
N GLY A 129 -29.47 -0.53 0.97
CA GLY A 129 -28.98 0.69 1.61
C GLY A 129 -29.06 1.93 0.71
N LEU A 130 -28.82 1.77 -0.59
CA LEU A 130 -28.82 2.86 -1.58
C LEU A 130 -30.23 3.35 -1.97
N GLN A 131 -31.30 2.69 -1.52
CA GLN A 131 -32.68 3.17 -1.72
C GLN A 131 -33.00 4.39 -0.86
N LYS A 132 -32.27 4.58 0.24
CA LYS A 132 -32.38 5.76 1.10
C LYS A 132 -31.49 6.87 0.56
N PRO A 133 -31.83 8.16 0.77
CA PRO A 133 -30.90 9.25 0.48
C PRO A 133 -29.56 9.00 1.19
N ILE A 134 -28.47 9.06 0.44
CA ILE A 134 -27.11 8.91 0.97
C ILE A 134 -26.59 10.33 1.16
N PRO A 135 -26.69 10.90 2.37
CA PRO A 135 -26.10 12.21 2.60
C PRO A 135 -24.61 12.11 2.30
N GLN A 136 -24.04 13.14 1.67
CA GLN A 136 -22.60 13.27 1.55
C GLN A 136 -21.91 12.16 0.72
N LEU A 137 -22.62 11.58 -0.28
CA LEU A 137 -22.08 10.49 -1.13
C LEU A 137 -20.69 10.81 -1.71
N ASN A 138 -20.49 12.06 -2.15
CA ASN A 138 -19.24 12.55 -2.71
C ASN A 138 -18.37 13.32 -1.70
N GLU A 139 -18.82 13.55 -0.46
CA GLU A 139 -17.96 14.23 0.51
C GLU A 139 -16.94 13.25 1.07
N SER A 140 -15.73 13.76 1.25
CA SER A 140 -14.66 13.07 1.96
C SER A 140 -15.03 12.81 3.43
N GLY A 141 -14.75 11.59 3.89
CA GLY A 141 -14.64 11.25 5.31
C GLY A 141 -13.24 11.51 5.87
N GLU A 142 -12.84 10.73 6.88
CA GLU A 142 -11.44 10.75 7.37
C GLU A 142 -10.46 10.35 6.26
N GLU A 143 -9.23 10.89 6.33
CA GLU A 143 -8.19 10.68 5.31
C GLU A 143 -8.62 11.07 3.88
N HIS A 144 -9.62 11.94 3.77
CA HIS A 144 -10.16 12.46 2.52
C HIS A 144 -10.86 11.44 1.61
N LEU A 145 -11.21 10.26 2.13
CA LEU A 145 -11.81 9.16 1.37
C LEU A 145 -13.32 9.31 1.18
N THR A 146 -13.80 9.09 -0.04
CA THR A 146 -15.22 8.91 -0.36
C THR A 146 -15.61 7.43 -0.25
N LEU A 147 -16.91 7.14 -0.32
CA LEU A 147 -17.39 5.75 -0.35
C LEU A 147 -16.96 5.01 -1.63
N LEU A 148 -16.82 5.73 -2.74
CA LEU A 148 -16.29 5.19 -4.00
C LEU A 148 -14.81 4.82 -3.87
N ASP A 149 -14.02 5.66 -3.20
CA ASP A 149 -12.60 5.36 -2.94
C ASP A 149 -12.43 4.16 -2.02
N PHE A 150 -13.25 4.07 -0.97
CA PHE A 150 -13.25 2.94 -0.06
C PHE A 150 -13.52 1.63 -0.82
N ALA A 151 -14.56 1.59 -1.65
CA ALA A 151 -14.83 0.43 -2.50
C ALA A 151 -13.65 0.13 -3.44
N THR A 152 -13.05 1.17 -4.03
CA THR A 152 -11.91 1.03 -4.94
C THR A 152 -10.71 0.37 -4.26
N ILE A 153 -10.36 0.79 -3.03
CA ILE A 153 -9.26 0.22 -2.24
C ILE A 153 -9.55 -1.25 -1.91
N GLU A 154 -10.75 -1.55 -1.39
CA GLU A 154 -11.15 -2.92 -1.04
C GLU A 154 -11.09 -3.86 -2.26
N GLY A 155 -11.48 -3.35 -3.43
CA GLY A 155 -11.36 -4.06 -4.70
C GLY A 155 -9.90 -4.29 -5.11
N ALA A 156 -9.08 -3.23 -5.13
CA ALA A 156 -7.72 -3.23 -5.66
C ALA A 156 -6.80 -4.25 -4.98
N PHE A 157 -6.93 -4.43 -3.66
CA PHE A 157 -6.08 -5.32 -2.86
C PHE A 157 -6.70 -6.70 -2.62
N SER A 158 -7.72 -7.06 -3.41
CA SER A 158 -8.38 -8.35 -3.34
C SER A 158 -8.10 -9.20 -4.60
N SER A 159 -8.30 -10.50 -4.49
CA SER A 159 -8.25 -11.42 -5.64
C SER A 159 -9.40 -12.42 -5.56
N PRO A 160 -10.22 -12.60 -6.62
CA PRO A 160 -10.26 -11.78 -7.85
C PRO A 160 -10.74 -10.35 -7.56
N GLN A 161 -10.57 -9.41 -8.51
CA GLN A 161 -10.97 -8.00 -8.33
C GLN A 161 -12.37 -7.69 -8.86
N ASP A 162 -12.91 -8.52 -9.76
CA ASP A 162 -14.15 -8.24 -10.49
C ASP A 162 -15.41 -8.15 -9.60
N TRP A 163 -15.36 -8.70 -8.38
CA TRP A 163 -16.50 -8.66 -7.44
C TRP A 163 -16.88 -7.24 -7.04
N VAL A 164 -15.96 -6.28 -7.11
CA VAL A 164 -16.21 -4.90 -6.68
C VAL A 164 -16.95 -4.08 -7.74
N ILE A 165 -16.87 -4.51 -9.01
CA ILE A 165 -17.42 -3.78 -10.17
C ILE A 165 -18.92 -3.46 -10.00
N PRO A 166 -19.80 -4.38 -9.56
CA PRO A 166 -21.21 -4.05 -9.31
C PRO A 166 -21.41 -2.95 -8.27
N PHE A 167 -20.60 -2.92 -7.21
CA PHE A 167 -20.66 -1.90 -6.16
C PHE A 167 -20.26 -0.53 -6.73
N LEU A 168 -19.13 -0.46 -7.44
CA LEU A 168 -18.66 0.77 -8.07
C LEU A 168 -19.68 1.28 -9.10
N THR A 169 -20.23 0.39 -9.92
CA THR A 169 -21.23 0.72 -10.94
C THR A 169 -22.48 1.35 -10.32
N GLU A 170 -22.99 0.76 -9.24
CA GLU A 170 -24.18 1.28 -8.58
C GLU A 170 -23.89 2.62 -7.87
N LEU A 171 -22.69 2.80 -7.28
CA LEU A 171 -22.28 4.10 -6.71
C LEU A 171 -22.26 5.19 -7.79
N LEU A 172 -21.63 4.93 -8.94
CA LEU A 172 -21.61 5.88 -10.05
C LEU A 172 -23.03 6.17 -10.56
N ALA A 173 -23.90 5.16 -10.64
CA ALA A 173 -25.31 5.33 -11.02
C ALA A 173 -26.09 6.22 -10.04
N LYS A 174 -25.68 6.27 -8.77
CA LYS A 174 -26.21 7.19 -7.73
C LYS A 174 -25.53 8.56 -7.73
N GLY A 175 -24.64 8.82 -8.68
CA GLY A 175 -23.94 10.09 -8.83
C GLY A 175 -22.66 10.20 -8.01
N ALA A 176 -22.08 9.08 -7.57
CA ALA A 176 -20.72 9.10 -7.06
C ALA A 176 -19.76 9.57 -8.17
N THR A 177 -18.76 10.37 -7.81
CA THR A 177 -17.77 10.91 -8.75
C THR A 177 -16.36 10.53 -8.30
N PHE A 178 -15.44 10.36 -9.26
CA PHE A 178 -14.04 10.05 -8.94
C PHE A 178 -13.30 11.20 -8.26
N ASN A 179 -13.79 12.42 -8.43
CA ASN A 179 -13.27 13.63 -7.81
C ASN A 179 -14.39 14.35 -7.07
N ASN A 180 -14.05 15.17 -6.08
CA ASN A 180 -14.99 16.00 -5.35
C ASN A 180 -14.43 17.41 -5.13
N ALA A 181 -15.18 18.26 -4.42
CA ALA A 181 -14.79 19.66 -4.19
C ALA A 181 -13.66 19.84 -3.15
N ASN A 182 -13.24 18.78 -2.46
CA ASN A 182 -12.16 18.84 -1.48
C ASN A 182 -10.81 18.88 -2.20
N SER A 183 -10.06 19.98 -2.04
CA SER A 183 -8.75 20.16 -2.68
C SER A 183 -7.68 19.15 -2.20
N HIS A 184 -7.89 18.49 -1.06
CA HIS A 184 -7.00 17.45 -0.54
C HIS A 184 -7.40 16.04 -0.96
N HIS A 185 -8.61 15.87 -1.52
CA HIS A 185 -9.04 14.58 -2.02
C HIS A 185 -8.33 14.29 -3.35
N LEU A 186 -7.84 13.06 -3.47
CA LEU A 186 -7.17 12.56 -4.65
C LEU A 186 -7.99 11.39 -5.20
N PRO A 187 -8.20 11.31 -6.52
CA PRO A 187 -8.96 10.22 -7.12
C PRO A 187 -8.27 8.88 -6.83
N MET A 188 -8.87 8.06 -5.97
CA MET A 188 -8.17 6.89 -5.43
C MET A 188 -7.86 5.84 -6.50
N TYR A 189 -8.64 5.79 -7.58
CA TYR A 189 -8.38 4.86 -8.69
C TYR A 189 -6.98 5.06 -9.30
N SER A 190 -6.44 6.28 -9.31
CA SER A 190 -5.09 6.53 -9.84
C SER A 190 -4.04 6.10 -8.82
N GLU A 191 -4.27 6.36 -7.54
CA GLU A 191 -3.35 6.02 -6.44
C GLU A 191 -3.12 4.51 -6.29
N VAL A 192 -4.15 3.68 -6.49
CA VAL A 192 -4.04 2.21 -6.40
C VAL A 192 -3.97 1.50 -7.75
N SER A 193 -3.87 2.26 -8.84
CA SER A 193 -3.89 1.74 -10.22
C SER A 193 -2.84 0.67 -10.53
N GLY A 194 -1.66 0.72 -9.88
CA GLY A 194 -0.62 -0.30 -10.02
C GLY A 194 -1.12 -1.69 -9.64
N SER A 195 -2.04 -1.78 -8.68
CA SER A 195 -2.62 -3.04 -8.21
C SER A 195 -3.80 -3.54 -9.04
N PHE A 196 -4.30 -2.77 -10.01
CA PHE A 196 -5.47 -3.19 -10.80
C PHE A 196 -5.17 -4.36 -11.74
N SER A 197 -6.14 -5.26 -11.87
CA SER A 197 -6.25 -6.17 -13.01
C SER A 197 -6.63 -5.37 -14.27
N PRO A 198 -6.35 -5.89 -15.48
CA PRO A 198 -6.82 -5.28 -16.71
C PRO A 198 -8.33 -5.06 -16.75
N THR A 199 -9.12 -5.99 -16.20
CA THR A 199 -10.58 -5.89 -16.15
C THR A 199 -11.04 -4.69 -15.32
N LEU A 200 -10.50 -4.54 -14.11
CA LEU A 200 -10.87 -3.43 -13.23
C LEU A 200 -10.39 -2.10 -13.81
N LEU A 201 -9.17 -2.04 -14.35
CA LEU A 201 -8.64 -0.86 -15.02
C LEU A 201 -9.49 -0.45 -16.22
N GLU A 202 -9.86 -1.40 -17.09
CA GLU A 202 -10.73 -1.12 -18.23
C GLU A 202 -12.10 -0.59 -17.77
N TRP A 203 -12.65 -1.15 -16.68
CA TRP A 203 -13.91 -0.65 -16.13
C TRP A 203 -13.80 0.82 -15.70
N PHE A 204 -12.74 1.21 -14.98
CA PHE A 204 -12.53 2.61 -14.59
C PHE A 204 -12.44 3.53 -15.82
N LEU A 205 -11.65 3.15 -16.81
CA LEU A 205 -11.47 3.91 -18.05
C LEU A 205 -12.78 4.08 -18.83
N LYS A 206 -13.58 3.02 -18.95
CA LYS A 206 -14.91 3.07 -19.58
C LYS A 206 -15.88 4.02 -18.87
N ASN A 207 -15.71 4.21 -17.56
CA ASN A 207 -16.59 5.03 -16.74
C ASN A 207 -16.05 6.46 -16.50
N GLY A 208 -15.05 6.90 -17.27
CA GLY A 208 -14.58 8.28 -17.29
C GLY A 208 -13.40 8.59 -16.39
N ALA A 209 -12.69 7.58 -15.89
CA ALA A 209 -11.39 7.79 -15.26
C ALA A 209 -10.41 8.38 -16.29
N ASP A 210 -9.68 9.44 -15.92
CA ASP A 210 -8.70 10.07 -16.81
C ASP A 210 -7.46 9.17 -16.94
N PRO A 211 -7.12 8.69 -18.15
CA PRO A 211 -5.92 7.88 -18.39
C PRO A 211 -4.60 8.68 -18.22
N ASN A 212 -4.67 10.01 -18.16
CA ASN A 212 -3.55 10.92 -17.92
C ASN A 212 -3.44 11.41 -16.48
N GLU A 213 -4.28 10.87 -15.58
CA GLU A 213 -4.25 11.21 -14.16
C GLU A 213 -2.86 10.97 -13.56
N LYS A 214 -2.49 11.79 -12.57
CA LYS A 214 -1.21 11.68 -11.89
C LYS A 214 -1.39 10.99 -10.55
N VAL A 215 -0.48 10.08 -10.25
CA VAL A 215 -0.36 9.42 -8.95
C VAL A 215 0.38 10.37 -8.02
N HIS A 216 -0.36 11.04 -7.13
CA HIS A 216 0.16 12.11 -6.29
C HIS A 216 1.08 11.57 -5.20
N GLN A 217 0.77 10.41 -4.60
CA GLN A 217 1.67 9.77 -3.63
C GLN A 217 3.04 9.43 -4.27
N ASN A 218 3.08 9.25 -5.59
CA ASN A 218 4.28 8.98 -6.35
C ASN A 218 4.84 10.25 -7.04
N LYS A 219 4.87 11.37 -6.32
CA LYS A 219 5.39 12.67 -6.79
C LYS A 219 4.72 13.16 -8.09
N SER A 220 3.41 12.92 -8.22
CA SER A 220 2.63 13.28 -9.41
C SER A 220 3.08 12.57 -10.69
N LYS A 221 3.49 11.30 -10.58
CA LYS A 221 3.86 10.44 -11.72
C LYS A 221 2.62 10.12 -12.57
N PRO A 222 2.63 10.33 -13.90
CA PRO A 222 1.55 9.91 -14.79
C PRO A 222 1.18 8.44 -14.64
N LEU A 223 -0.12 8.12 -14.69
CA LEU A 223 -0.67 6.77 -14.58
C LEU A 223 0.00 5.76 -15.53
N LEU A 224 0.22 6.15 -16.79
CA LEU A 224 0.94 5.34 -17.78
C LEU A 224 2.33 4.89 -17.30
N LEU A 225 3.06 5.77 -16.61
CA LEU A 225 4.41 5.49 -16.12
C LEU A 225 4.38 4.61 -14.87
N THR A 226 3.39 4.77 -14.01
CA THR A 226 3.17 3.86 -12.87
C THR A 226 2.93 2.42 -13.35
N VAL A 227 2.08 2.25 -14.36
CA VAL A 227 1.81 0.92 -14.95
C VAL A 227 3.01 0.37 -15.72
N LEU A 228 3.84 1.22 -16.32
CA LEU A 228 5.06 0.81 -17.03
C LEU A 228 6.09 0.13 -16.10
N GLU A 229 6.15 0.54 -14.84
CA GLU A 229 7.07 -0.03 -13.85
C GLU A 229 6.60 -1.37 -13.28
N ASP A 230 5.30 -1.67 -13.33
CA ASP A 230 4.74 -2.94 -12.88
C ASP A 230 4.77 -3.98 -14.01
N GLU A 231 5.41 -5.12 -13.77
CA GLU A 231 5.51 -6.21 -14.75
C GLU A 231 4.21 -7.02 -14.88
N THR A 232 3.34 -6.99 -13.87
CA THR A 232 2.12 -7.78 -13.82
C THR A 232 1.14 -7.30 -14.88
N GLU A 233 0.89 -8.11 -15.91
CA GLU A 233 -0.04 -7.80 -17.01
C GLU A 233 0.28 -6.45 -17.71
N ARG A 234 1.54 -6.00 -17.63
CA ARG A 234 2.03 -4.69 -18.05
C ARG A 234 1.54 -4.28 -19.45
N LEU A 235 1.79 -5.15 -20.43
CA LEU A 235 1.49 -4.86 -21.84
C LEU A 235 -0.02 -4.63 -22.04
N THR A 236 -0.87 -5.45 -21.41
CA THR A 236 -2.33 -5.35 -21.50
C THR A 236 -2.81 -4.05 -20.85
N LYS A 237 -2.32 -3.72 -19.65
CA LYS A 237 -2.69 -2.49 -18.94
C LYS A 237 -2.24 -1.23 -19.69
N LEU A 238 -1.01 -1.21 -20.21
CA LEU A 238 -0.51 -0.11 -21.05
C LEU A 238 -1.32 0.04 -22.34
N LYS A 239 -1.68 -1.08 -22.98
CA LYS A 239 -2.53 -1.04 -24.17
C LYS A 239 -3.89 -0.41 -23.87
N LEU A 240 -4.54 -0.80 -22.77
CA LEU A 240 -5.79 -0.18 -22.33
C LEU A 240 -5.63 1.31 -22.10
N LEU A 241 -4.65 1.75 -21.32
CA LEU A 241 -4.42 3.18 -21.07
C LEU A 241 -4.24 3.98 -22.38
N LEU A 242 -3.42 3.47 -23.30
CA LEU A 242 -3.17 4.11 -24.60
C LEU A 242 -4.38 4.06 -25.53
N ASP A 243 -5.18 3.00 -25.50
CA ASP A 243 -6.43 2.87 -26.25
C ASP A 243 -7.47 3.90 -25.79
N TYR A 244 -7.47 4.26 -24.50
CA TYR A 244 -8.35 5.27 -23.92
C TYR A 244 -7.77 6.70 -23.92
N GLY A 245 -6.57 6.92 -24.48
CA GLY A 245 -6.02 8.26 -24.70
C GLY A 245 -4.95 8.71 -23.70
N ALA A 246 -4.30 7.79 -22.98
CA ALA A 246 -3.08 8.11 -22.25
C ALA A 246 -2.01 8.68 -23.21
N ASN A 247 -1.31 9.72 -22.77
CA ASN A 247 -0.27 10.36 -23.55
C ASN A 247 0.97 9.45 -23.65
N PRO A 248 1.31 8.90 -24.84
CA PRO A 248 2.47 8.03 -25.03
C PRO A 248 3.81 8.76 -24.82
N ASN A 249 3.78 10.10 -24.82
CA ASN A 249 4.92 10.99 -24.57
C ASN A 249 5.01 11.44 -23.11
N SER A 250 4.31 10.76 -22.20
CA SER A 250 4.43 11.02 -20.76
C SER A 250 5.88 10.91 -20.31
N VAL A 251 6.32 11.88 -19.50
CA VAL A 251 7.67 11.94 -18.93
C VAL A 251 7.62 11.84 -17.41
N TYR A 252 8.62 11.18 -16.84
CA TYR A 252 8.80 11.11 -15.39
C TYR A 252 9.02 12.51 -14.82
N PRO A 253 8.35 12.87 -13.70
CA PRO A 253 8.55 14.15 -13.05
C PRO A 253 10.04 14.44 -12.76
N ALA A 254 10.51 15.65 -13.07
CA ALA A 254 11.88 16.07 -12.78
C ALA A 254 12.18 16.15 -11.26
N THR A 255 11.15 16.13 -10.42
CA THR A 255 11.24 16.09 -8.95
C THR A 255 11.55 14.69 -8.40
N LEU A 256 11.54 13.65 -9.26
CA LEU A 256 12.05 12.34 -8.88
C LEU A 256 13.55 12.43 -8.61
N SER A 257 14.01 11.69 -7.61
CA SER A 257 15.42 11.65 -7.20
C SER A 257 16.11 10.39 -7.72
N ASP A 258 15.46 9.71 -8.67
CA ASP A 258 15.90 8.44 -9.23
C ASP A 258 16.48 8.64 -10.65
N SER A 259 17.00 7.55 -11.22
CA SER A 259 17.53 7.56 -12.59
C SER A 259 16.46 7.72 -13.68
N LEU A 260 15.18 7.78 -13.31
CA LEU A 260 14.06 7.85 -14.24
C LEU A 260 13.58 9.28 -14.47
N ALA A 261 13.85 10.22 -13.55
CA ALA A 261 13.52 11.65 -13.68
C ALA A 261 13.76 12.18 -15.11
N GLY A 262 12.75 12.78 -15.74
CA GLY A 262 12.86 13.37 -17.08
C GLY A 262 12.87 12.37 -18.24
N ASN A 263 12.92 11.05 -18.02
CA ASN A 263 12.78 10.10 -19.12
C ASN A 263 11.33 10.04 -19.63
N SER A 264 11.16 9.84 -20.93
CA SER A 264 9.86 9.51 -21.53
C SER A 264 9.48 8.05 -21.30
N ALA A 265 8.20 7.71 -21.47
CA ALA A 265 7.72 6.33 -21.44
C ALA A 265 8.54 5.43 -22.38
N LEU A 266 8.83 5.90 -23.60
CA LEU A 266 9.59 5.14 -24.59
C LEU A 266 11.06 4.96 -24.20
N LEU A 267 11.72 5.99 -23.67
CA LEU A 267 13.08 5.89 -23.14
C LEU A 267 13.17 4.86 -22.01
N THR A 268 12.23 4.91 -21.07
CA THR A 268 12.20 3.96 -19.95
C THR A 268 11.91 2.54 -20.42
N ALA A 269 10.93 2.33 -21.31
CA ALA A 269 10.67 1.01 -21.90
C ALA A 269 11.91 0.45 -22.64
N THR A 270 12.67 1.32 -23.32
CA THR A 270 13.91 0.95 -24.03
C THR A 270 15.00 0.54 -23.05
N ARG A 271 15.16 1.26 -21.92
CA ARG A 271 16.11 0.90 -20.85
C ARG A 271 15.77 -0.42 -20.15
N LEU A 272 14.47 -0.73 -20.03
CA LEU A 272 13.96 -1.98 -19.49
C LEU A 272 14.01 -3.13 -20.52
N GLU A 273 14.39 -2.85 -21.77
CA GLU A 273 14.37 -3.81 -22.88
C GLU A 273 13.00 -4.44 -23.14
N ALA A 274 11.92 -3.72 -22.77
CA ALA A 274 10.54 -4.12 -22.99
C ALA A 274 10.15 -3.81 -24.45
N TRP A 275 10.70 -4.57 -25.40
CA TRP A 275 10.59 -4.29 -26.83
C TRP A 275 9.16 -4.33 -27.38
N ASP A 276 8.30 -5.17 -26.80
CA ASP A 276 6.86 -5.22 -27.07
C ASP A 276 6.15 -3.93 -26.63
N VAL A 277 6.50 -3.40 -25.46
CA VAL A 277 6.01 -2.12 -24.96
C VAL A 277 6.54 -0.96 -25.82
N CYS A 278 7.81 -1.02 -26.25
CA CYS A 278 8.39 -0.01 -27.13
C CYS A 278 7.64 0.06 -28.48
N GLN A 279 7.34 -1.10 -29.07
CA GLN A 279 6.53 -1.20 -30.28
C GLN A 279 5.12 -0.64 -30.09
N LEU A 280 4.47 -0.99 -28.96
CA LEU A 280 3.15 -0.46 -28.61
C LEU A 280 3.17 1.08 -28.50
N LEU A 281 4.13 1.64 -27.77
CA LEU A 281 4.29 3.09 -27.60
C LEU A 281 4.50 3.80 -28.94
N LEU A 282 5.41 3.31 -29.79
CA LEU A 282 5.64 3.88 -31.13
C LEU A 282 4.40 3.81 -32.03
N THR A 283 3.65 2.70 -31.96
CA THR A 283 2.39 2.52 -32.69
C THR A 283 1.34 3.50 -32.20
N LYS A 284 1.35 3.83 -30.91
CA LYS A 284 0.44 4.78 -30.25
C LYS A 284 0.88 6.23 -30.33
N GLY A 285 1.97 6.54 -31.04
CA GLY A 285 2.39 7.92 -31.30
C GLY A 285 3.44 8.47 -30.33
N ALA A 286 4.16 7.60 -29.62
CA ALA A 286 5.37 8.04 -28.92
C ALA A 286 6.38 8.64 -29.91
N ASP A 287 6.92 9.78 -29.56
CA ASP A 287 7.95 10.49 -30.30
C ASP A 287 9.33 9.91 -29.92
N PRO A 288 10.04 9.26 -30.86
CA PRO A 288 11.35 8.68 -30.59
C PRO A 288 12.46 9.72 -30.39
N ASN A 289 12.20 10.99 -30.72
CA ASN A 289 13.19 12.05 -30.64
C ASN A 289 13.19 12.78 -29.28
N LEU A 290 12.26 12.45 -28.38
CA LEU A 290 12.25 13.02 -27.03
C LEU A 290 13.54 12.69 -26.29
N GLU A 291 14.28 13.73 -25.93
CA GLU A 291 15.51 13.62 -25.16
C GLU A 291 15.20 13.45 -23.68
N GLY A 292 15.86 12.46 -23.07
CA GLY A 292 15.90 12.30 -21.62
C GLY A 292 17.02 13.12 -20.99
N PRO A 293 17.32 12.88 -19.70
CA PRO A 293 18.46 13.49 -19.02
C PRO A 293 19.77 13.27 -19.79
N HIS A 294 20.65 14.26 -19.75
CA HIS A 294 21.93 14.24 -20.47
C HIS A 294 21.81 14.02 -21.99
N HIS A 295 20.71 14.48 -22.60
CA HIS A 295 20.44 14.36 -24.04
C HIS A 295 20.38 12.91 -24.55
N VAL A 296 20.07 11.95 -23.66
CA VAL A 296 19.94 10.55 -24.06
C VAL A 296 18.69 10.37 -24.93
N ARG A 297 18.86 9.81 -26.12
CA ARG A 297 17.76 9.46 -27.03
C ARG A 297 17.60 7.96 -27.16
N VAL A 298 16.40 7.55 -27.56
CA VAL A 298 16.04 6.13 -27.79
C VAL A 298 17.01 5.48 -28.78
N ILE A 299 17.36 6.20 -29.87
CA ILE A 299 18.25 5.68 -30.91
C ILE A 299 19.66 5.36 -30.38
N ASP A 300 20.16 6.13 -29.41
CA ASP A 300 21.50 5.93 -28.86
C ASP A 300 21.52 4.67 -27.97
N LEU A 301 20.45 4.42 -27.21
CA LEU A 301 20.27 3.18 -26.44
C LEU A 301 20.13 1.95 -27.35
N VAL A 302 19.34 2.07 -28.42
CA VAL A 302 19.13 0.99 -29.39
C VAL A 302 20.43 0.60 -30.10
N ARG A 303 21.23 1.58 -30.53
CA ARG A 303 22.54 1.33 -31.17
C ARG A 303 23.46 0.55 -30.24
N ARG A 304 23.61 1.01 -28.99
CA ARG A 304 24.42 0.32 -27.97
C ARG A 304 23.93 -1.10 -27.71
N ARG A 305 22.61 -1.32 -27.71
CA ARG A 305 22.05 -2.65 -27.49
C ARG A 305 22.23 -3.57 -28.71
N ALA A 306 22.12 -3.05 -29.93
CA ALA A 306 22.40 -3.81 -31.15
C ALA A 306 23.84 -4.33 -31.21
N GLU A 307 24.82 -3.51 -30.80
CA GLU A 307 26.23 -3.90 -30.69
C GLU A 307 26.42 -5.07 -29.72
N LEU A 308 25.76 -5.02 -28.55
CA LEU A 308 25.79 -6.10 -27.56
C LEU A 308 25.15 -7.38 -28.09
N TYR A 309 24.01 -7.30 -28.78
CA TYR A 309 23.42 -8.48 -29.40
C TYR A 309 24.37 -9.11 -30.41
N THR A 310 25.02 -8.31 -31.25
CA THR A 310 25.99 -8.81 -32.25
C THR A 310 27.14 -9.60 -31.60
N GLN A 311 27.53 -9.26 -30.37
CA GLN A 311 28.55 -9.98 -29.60
C GLN A 311 28.03 -11.23 -28.88
N GLN A 312 26.74 -11.26 -28.52
CA GLN A 312 26.13 -12.29 -27.66
C GLN A 312 25.24 -13.29 -28.42
N GLY A 313 24.90 -13.04 -29.69
CA GLY A 313 24.09 -13.94 -30.52
C GLY A 313 23.12 -13.20 -31.45
N THR A 314 21.99 -13.83 -31.73
CA THR A 314 20.95 -13.23 -32.58
C THR A 314 20.05 -12.32 -31.75
N PRO A 315 19.77 -11.07 -32.19
CA PRO A 315 18.84 -10.19 -31.48
C PRO A 315 17.43 -10.79 -31.42
N PRO A 316 16.67 -10.53 -30.34
CA PRO A 316 15.26 -10.94 -30.25
C PRO A 316 14.45 -10.38 -31.42
N ALA A 317 13.50 -11.15 -31.95
CA ALA A 317 12.64 -10.71 -33.05
C ALA A 317 11.86 -9.41 -32.71
N THR A 318 11.46 -9.25 -31.45
CA THR A 318 10.79 -8.05 -30.94
C THR A 318 11.71 -6.83 -30.96
N PHE A 319 13.01 -6.99 -30.70
CA PHE A 319 14.00 -5.93 -30.83
C PHE A 319 14.19 -5.53 -32.29
N THR A 320 14.36 -6.50 -33.20
CA THR A 320 14.54 -6.23 -34.63
C THR A 320 13.35 -5.46 -35.20
N THR A 321 12.12 -5.91 -34.87
CA THR A 321 10.88 -5.24 -35.28
C THR A 321 10.82 -3.80 -34.73
N PHE A 322 11.16 -3.61 -33.46
CA PHE A 322 11.23 -2.29 -32.85
C PHE A 322 12.23 -1.37 -33.56
N ALA A 323 13.45 -1.86 -33.83
CA ALA A 323 14.51 -1.09 -34.48
C ALA A 323 14.11 -0.65 -35.89
N GLU A 324 13.45 -1.52 -36.66
CA GLU A 324 12.91 -1.19 -37.99
C GLU A 324 11.84 -0.10 -37.91
N ILE A 325 10.88 -0.22 -36.98
CA ILE A 325 9.84 0.80 -36.76
C ILE A 325 10.48 2.13 -36.35
N LEU A 326 11.46 2.10 -35.45
CA LEU A 326 12.17 3.28 -34.97
C LEU A 326 12.84 4.02 -36.13
N GLN A 327 13.62 3.31 -36.95
CA GLN A 327 14.33 3.87 -38.11
C GLN A 327 13.35 4.57 -39.07
N SER A 328 12.21 3.93 -39.36
CA SER A 328 11.18 4.51 -40.24
C SER A 328 10.56 5.81 -39.72
N LYS A 329 10.59 6.04 -38.40
CA LYS A 329 10.04 7.23 -37.74
C LYS A 329 11.08 8.34 -37.58
N THR A 330 12.36 8.01 -37.45
CA THR A 330 13.45 8.99 -37.36
C THR A 330 13.86 9.55 -38.72
N ASP A 331 13.67 8.79 -39.81
CA ASP A 331 14.06 9.22 -41.16
C ASP A 331 13.04 10.15 -41.86
N LYS A 332 11.93 10.48 -41.20
CA LYS A 332 10.98 11.48 -41.72
C LYS A 332 11.51 12.88 -41.39
N PRO A 333 11.80 13.74 -42.39
CA PRO A 333 12.29 15.09 -42.13
C PRO A 333 11.24 15.90 -41.37
N ASP A 334 11.69 16.58 -40.32
CA ASP A 334 10.88 17.51 -39.54
C ASP A 334 10.32 18.60 -40.47
N LYS A 335 8.99 18.58 -40.69
CA LYS A 335 8.33 19.61 -41.52
C LYS A 335 8.36 20.99 -40.85
N ASN A 336 8.73 21.09 -39.58
CA ASN A 336 8.74 22.34 -38.82
C ASN A 336 10.13 22.87 -38.50
N ASN A 337 11.21 22.23 -38.95
CA ASN A 337 12.55 22.77 -38.77
C ASN A 337 13.48 22.46 -39.96
N PRO A 338 13.49 23.31 -41.01
CA PRO A 338 14.44 23.17 -42.10
C PRO A 338 15.78 23.79 -41.70
N LYS A 339 16.66 22.99 -41.07
CA LYS A 339 18.11 22.82 -41.36
C LYS A 339 18.87 22.18 -40.21
#